data_AF-A0A1I1EUP5-F1
#
_entry.id   AF-A0A1I1EUP5-F1
#
_cell.length_a   1.000
_cell.length_b   1.000
_cell.length_c   1.000
_cell.angle_alpha   90.00
_cell.angle_beta   90.00
_cell.angle_gamma   90.00
#
_symmetry.space_group_name_H-M   'P 1'
#
loop_
_entity.id
_entity.type
_entity.pdbx_description
1 polymer ?
#
loop_
_entity_poly.entity_id
_entity_poly.type
_entity_poly.pdbx_seq_one_letter_code
_entity_poly.pdbx_strand_id
1 'polypeptide(L)' 'MKKTMITMSSITYAMKAKEYLNSLGYWCEVERTRKNIGSGCGYSIVVRDDPDLITLKLERKNIPFKGIYSL' A
#
# COMPACT_ATOMS: atom_id res chain seq x y z
N MET A 1 -4.75 -13.40 9.77
CA MET A 1 -4.71 -12.70 8.46
C MET A 1 -3.26 -12.32 8.18
N LYS A 2 -2.73 -12.68 7.01
CA LYS A 2 -1.37 -12.32 6.62
C LYS A 2 -1.33 -10.83 6.29
N LYS A 3 -0.26 -10.15 6.67
CA LYS A 3 -0.07 -8.74 6.29
C LYS A 3 0.54 -8.72 4.89
N THR A 4 0.07 -7.80 4.06
CA THR A 4 0.67 -7.56 2.75
C THR A 4 1.24 -6.15 2.72
N MET A 5 2.46 -6.02 2.23
CA MET A 5 3.13 -4.76 1.99
C MET A 5 3.00 -4.40 0.50
N ILE A 6 2.55 -3.19 0.21
CA ILE A 6 2.48 -2.65 -1.14
C ILE A 6 3.42 -1.46 -1.21
N THR A 7 4.46 -1.54 -2.06
CA THR A 7 5.45 -0.47 -2.20
C THR A 7 4.88 0.68 -3.02
N MET A 8 5.13 1.91 -2.57
CA MET A 8 4.56 3.10 -3.18
C MET A 8 5.55 3.84 -4.06
N SER A 9 5.02 4.55 -5.05
CA SER A 9 5.79 5.39 -5.98
C SER A 9 6.30 6.70 -5.34
N SER A 10 5.56 7.24 -4.35
CA SER A 10 5.97 8.39 -3.53
C SER A 10 5.33 8.35 -2.14
N ILE A 11 5.89 9.11 -1.18
CA ILE A 11 5.29 9.27 0.16
C ILE A 11 3.89 9.90 0.09
N THR A 12 3.69 10.85 -0.83
CA THR A 12 2.38 11.49 -1.04
C THR A 12 1.32 10.47 -1.44
N TYR A 13 1.66 9.52 -2.32
CA TYR A 13 0.74 8.46 -2.70
C TYR A 13 0.52 7.46 -1.57
N ALA A 14 1.52 7.16 -0.75
CA ALA A 14 1.35 6.31 0.44
C ALA A 14 0.33 6.93 1.42
N MET A 15 0.42 8.24 1.68
CA MET A 15 -0.53 8.94 2.55
C MET A 15 -1.93 8.99 1.94
N LYS A 16 -2.05 9.31 0.64
CA LYS A 16 -3.34 9.27 -0.08
C LYS A 16 -3.99 7.89 -0.06
N ALA A 17 -3.19 6.83 -0.24
CA ALA A 17 -3.65 5.46 -0.19
C ALA A 17 -4.20 5.12 1.21
N LYS A 18 -3.48 5.49 2.27
CA LYS A 18 -3.94 5.29 3.65
C LYS A 18 -5.26 6.00 3.91
N GLU A 19 -5.35 7.28 3.60
CA GLU A 19 -6.57 8.07 3.82
C GLU A 19 -7.77 7.47 3.05
N TYR A 20 -7.56 7.15 1.77
CA TYR A 20 -8.59 6.57 0.92
C TYR A 20 -9.05 5.20 1.43
N LEU A 21 -8.14 4.27 1.70
CA LEU A 21 -8.47 2.92 2.16
C LEU A 21 -9.15 2.95 3.53
N ASN A 22 -8.67 3.79 4.46
CA ASN A 22 -9.30 3.95 5.76
C ASN A 22 -10.71 4.55 5.64
N SER A 23 -10.94 5.50 4.72
CA SER A 23 -12.29 6.05 4.46
C SER A 23 -13.29 5.02 3.94
N LEU A 24 -12.78 3.94 3.33
CA LEU A 24 -13.58 2.80 2.87
C LEU A 24 -13.74 1.70 3.94
N GLY A 25 -13.14 1.88 5.12
CA GLY A 25 -13.16 0.92 6.22
C GLY A 25 -12.08 -0.18 6.14
N TYR A 26 -11.15 -0.10 5.18
CA TYR A 26 -10.02 -1.04 5.10
C TYR A 26 -8.89 -0.59 6.02
N TRP A 27 -8.31 -1.52 6.78
CA TRP A 27 -7.19 -1.19 7.63
C TRP A 27 -5.93 -0.99 6.79
N CYS A 28 -5.36 0.22 6.84
CA CYS A 28 -4.15 0.57 6.13
C CYS A 28 -3.20 1.42 7.00
N GLU A 29 -1.94 1.02 7.05
CA GLU A 29 -0.87 1.80 7.69
C GLU A 29 0.27 2.11 6.72
N VAL A 30 0.93 3.25 6.90
CA VAL A 30 2.11 3.62 6.11
C VAL A 30 3.36 3.23 6.88
N GLU A 31 4.23 2.44 6.28
CA GLU A 31 5.50 2.02 6.85
C GLU A 31 6.67 2.36 5.92
N ARG A 32 7.87 2.52 6.49
CA ARG A 32 9.10 2.60 5.68
C ARG A 32 9.40 1.24 5.08
N THR A 33 9.63 1.20 3.76
CA THR A 33 10.06 -0.01 3.05
C THR A 33 11.41 -0.45 3.61
N ARG A 34 11.52 -1.71 4.05
CA ARG A 34 12.81 -2.27 4.50
C ARG A 34 13.80 -2.29 3.34
N LYS A 35 15.08 -2.05 3.62
CA LYS A 35 16.16 -1.93 2.60
C LYS A 35 16.29 -3.13 1.64
N ASN A 36 15.67 -4.28 1.95
CA ASN A 36 15.79 -5.52 1.17
C ASN A 36 14.47 -5.98 0.50
N ILE A 37 13.37 -5.22 0.60
CA ILE A 37 12.03 -5.70 0.19
C ILE A 37 11.47 -5.02 -1.07
N GLY A 38 12.15 -4.01 -1.65
CA GLY A 38 11.76 -3.52 -2.97
C GLY A 38 12.33 -2.17 -3.37
N SER A 39 12.30 -1.90 -4.68
CA SER A 39 12.64 -0.60 -5.27
C SER A 39 11.42 0.33 -5.25
N GLY A 40 11.43 1.34 -4.38
CA GLY A 40 10.35 2.32 -4.23
C GLY A 40 10.86 3.67 -3.72
N CYS A 41 9.95 4.56 -3.31
CA CYS A 41 10.32 5.83 -2.66
C CYS A 41 10.80 5.67 -1.20
N GLY A 42 10.95 4.43 -0.71
CA GLY A 42 11.24 4.13 0.69
C GLY A 42 9.99 4.06 1.59
N TYR A 43 8.78 4.23 1.03
CA TYR A 43 7.51 4.10 1.74
C TYR A 43 6.62 3.04 1.09
N SER A 44 5.92 2.30 1.94
CA SER A 44 4.95 1.27 1.58
C SER A 44 3.68 1.48 2.40
N ILE A 45 2.58 0.91 1.92
CA ILE A 45 1.40 0.67 2.75
C ILE A 45 1.37 -0.79 3.20
N VAL A 46 0.83 -1.03 4.39
CA VAL A 46 0.58 -2.37 4.92
C VAL A 46 -0.91 -2.55 5.11
N VAL A 47 -1.43 -3.63 4.55
CA VAL A 47 -2.85 -4.00 4.60
C VAL A 47 -3.02 -5.40 5.17
N ARG A 48 -4.21 -5.68 5.69
CA ARG A 48 -4.59 -7.01 6.24
C ARG A 48 -5.62 -7.73 5.39
N ASP A 49 -6.32 -6.97 4.56
CA ASP A 49 -7.30 -7.46 3.60
C ASP A 49 -6.63 -8.05 2.36
N ASP A 50 -7.44 -8.62 1.48
CA ASP A 50 -7.02 -9.20 0.20
C ASP A 50 -6.26 -8.17 -0.66
N PRO A 51 -4.98 -8.41 -1.00
CA PRO A 51 -4.20 -7.48 -1.79
C PRO A 51 -4.75 -7.24 -3.20
N ASP A 52 -5.44 -8.21 -3.81
CA ASP A 52 -6.05 -8.02 -5.13
C ASP A 52 -7.23 -7.05 -5.05
N LEU A 53 -8.03 -7.15 -3.99
CA LEU A 53 -9.09 -6.18 -3.70
C LEU A 53 -8.52 -4.78 -3.44
N ILE A 54 -7.47 -4.68 -2.62
CA ILE A 54 -6.86 -3.39 -2.27
C ILE A 54 -6.27 -2.70 -3.50
N THR A 55 -5.51 -3.44 -4.32
CA THR A 55 -4.87 -2.89 -5.52
C THR A 55 -5.90 -2.43 -6.54
N LEU A 56 -6.99 -3.18 -6.73
CA LEU A 56 -8.12 -2.74 -7.56
C LEU A 56 -8.73 -1.41 -7.10
N LYS A 57 -8.84 -1.17 -5.78
CA LYS A 57 -9.31 0.12 -5.24
C LYS A 57 -8.33 1.25 -5.55
N LEU A 58 -7.02 1.00 -5.38
CA LEU A 58 -5.98 1.98 -5.67
C LEU A 58 -5.95 2.36 -7.15
N GLU A 59 -6.06 1.38 -8.04
CA GLU A 59 -6.15 1.59 -9.50
C GLU A 59 -7.36 2.43 -9.88
N ARG A 60 -8.55 2.10 -9.34
CA ARG A 60 -9.77 2.90 -9.55
C ARG A 60 -9.64 4.35 -9.11
N LYS A 61 -8.79 4.62 -8.11
CA LYS A 61 -8.52 5.97 -7.60
C LYS A 61 -7.31 6.63 -8.28
N ASN A 62 -6.68 5.97 -9.26
CA ASN A 62 -5.45 6.40 -9.92
C ASN A 62 -4.30 6.65 -8.92
N ILE A 63 -4.15 5.77 -7.92
CA ILE A 63 -3.06 5.81 -6.95
C ILE A 63 -1.97 4.81 -7.37
N PRO A 64 -0.82 5.26 -7.90
CA PRO A 64 0.23 4.37 -8.41
C PRO A 64 1.03 3.69 -7.28
N PHE A 65 1.15 2.37 -7.38
CA PHE A 65 2.01 1.52 -6.56
C PHE A 65 3.05 0.78 -7.43
N LYS A 66 4.06 0.15 -6.82
CA LYS A 66 5.20 -0.46 -7.53
C LYS A 66 5.31 -1.97 -7.37
N GLY A 67 4.83 -2.53 -6.28
CA GLY A 67 4.98 -3.96 -6.02
C GLY A 67 4.21 -4.41 -4.79
N ILE A 68 3.95 -5.71 -4.71
CA ILE A 68 3.13 -6.35 -3.68
C ILE A 68 3.97 -7.48 -3.07
N TYR A 69 4.08 -7.51 -1.74
CA TYR A 69 4.93 -8.43 -1.00
C TYR A 69 4.16 -8.97 0.21
N SER A 70 4.01 -10.29 0.32
CA SER A 70 3.48 -10.92 1.53
C SER A 70 4.53 -10.86 2.66
N LEU A 71 4.10 -10.46 3.86
CA LEU A 71 4.93 -10.41 5.07
C LEU A 71 4.77 -11.66 5.95
#